data_AF-A0A538TZP3-F1
#
_entry.id   AF-A0A538TZP3-F1
#
_cell.length_a   1.000
_cell.length_b   1.000
_cell.length_c   1.000
_cell.angle_alpha   90.00
_cell.angle_beta   90.00
_cell.angle_gamma   90.00
#
_symmetry.space_group_name_H-M   'P 1'
#
loop_
_entity.id
_entity.type
_entity.pdbx_description
1 polymer ?
#
loop_
_entity_poly.entity_id
_entity_poly.type
_entity_poly.pdbx_seq_one_letter_code
_entity_poly.pdbx_strand_id
1 'polypeptide(L)'
;MAPSVTTVKPRARLAAVLAAAVVGGCAAGGGSQDIPAAGGSADATPRLNTVVSGARDSVESIPGSPNAPYIYRFRMTDPGGSGFNYQDRDLSFYFRPGPDALYFQVENRQNRSVSIDWERSVFYDPNGGTDKVAHGTTRWDDRFQAQPSTQIPGLQRLGDYAFPMGYLYDPAGRSVQIHRPLLPEDSTSPQYTDRSFGVDLVFVVEDRPRTYSFRFKVASVIPR
;
A
#
# COMPACT_ATOMS: atom_id res chain seq x y z
N MET A 1 -2.74 -2.74 64.70
CA MET A 1 -1.96 -3.24 63.55
C MET A 1 -2.00 -2.17 62.48
N ALA A 2 -0.93 -1.39 62.32
CA ALA A 2 -0.85 -0.28 61.38
C ALA A 2 -0.02 -0.69 60.15
N PRO A 3 -0.39 -0.30 58.91
CA PRO A 3 0.42 -0.59 57.73
C PRO A 3 1.50 0.47 57.52
N SER A 4 2.74 0.00 57.34
CA SER A 4 3.91 0.81 56.98
C SER A 4 3.83 1.26 55.53
N VAL A 5 4.01 2.57 55.29
CA VAL A 5 4.10 3.19 53.97
C VAL A 5 5.56 3.20 53.52
N THR A 6 5.87 2.54 52.40
CA THR A 6 7.21 2.52 51.80
C THR A 6 7.30 3.52 50.66
N THR A 7 8.04 4.61 50.88
CA THR A 7 8.31 5.67 49.91
C THR A 7 9.39 5.24 48.91
N VAL A 8 9.08 5.23 47.61
CA VAL A 8 10.05 4.96 46.53
C VAL A 8 10.51 6.29 45.90
N LYS A 9 11.83 6.50 45.88
CA LYS A 9 12.52 7.67 45.29
C LYS A 9 12.63 7.55 43.76
N PRO A 10 12.37 8.62 42.98
CA PRO A 10 12.66 8.62 41.54
C PRO A 10 14.14 8.90 41.28
N ARG A 11 14.74 8.12 40.37
CA ARG A 11 16.08 8.39 39.80
C ARG A 11 15.91 9.10 38.47
N ALA A 12 16.26 10.39 38.45
CA ALA A 12 16.49 11.14 37.22
C ALA A 12 17.70 10.57 36.47
N ARG A 13 17.57 10.33 35.17
CA ARG A 13 18.72 10.11 34.28
C ARG A 13 18.83 11.29 33.32
N LEU A 14 19.95 12.00 33.46
CA LEU A 14 20.41 13.05 32.58
C LEU A 14 20.59 12.52 31.15
N ALA A 15 20.09 13.28 30.18
CA ALA A 15 20.52 13.22 28.80
C ALA A 15 21.88 13.90 28.65
N ALA A 16 22.76 13.34 27.82
CA ALA A 16 23.94 13.99 27.30
C ALA A 16 23.85 14.07 25.77
N VAL A 17 24.29 15.20 25.27
CA VAL A 17 24.10 15.77 23.93
C VAL A 17 25.45 15.77 23.20
N LEU A 18 25.41 15.87 21.86
CA LEU A 18 26.46 16.32 20.91
C LEU A 18 27.61 15.33 20.59
N ALA A 19 27.81 15.04 19.30
CA ALA A 19 28.62 15.89 18.41
C ALA A 19 28.68 15.33 16.97
N ALA A 20 28.80 16.25 16.02
CA ALA A 20 28.87 16.03 14.58
C ALA A 20 30.29 15.67 14.09
N ALA A 21 30.39 15.07 12.89
CA ALA A 21 31.55 15.24 12.01
C ALA A 21 31.16 15.04 10.54
N VAL A 22 31.55 16.02 9.72
CA VAL A 22 31.41 16.12 8.26
C VAL A 22 32.73 15.72 7.62
N VAL A 23 32.72 14.82 6.64
CA VAL A 23 33.75 14.62 5.59
C VAL A 23 32.97 14.02 4.40
N GLY A 24 32.87 14.58 3.19
CA GLY A 24 33.93 15.10 2.31
C GLY A 24 34.26 14.03 1.26
N GLY A 25 33.83 14.18 0.00
CA GLY A 25 34.19 13.21 -1.06
C GLY A 25 33.62 13.53 -2.45
N CYS A 26 34.41 14.22 -3.26
CA CYS A 26 34.25 14.38 -4.71
C CYS A 26 34.87 13.17 -5.44
N ALA A 27 34.31 12.72 -6.58
CA ALA A 27 35.06 12.44 -7.82
C ALA A 27 34.17 11.84 -8.93
N ALA A 28 34.43 12.30 -10.15
CA ALA A 28 33.83 11.88 -11.42
C ALA A 28 34.47 10.60 -11.97
N GLY A 29 33.78 9.95 -12.92
CA GLY A 29 34.37 8.90 -13.77
C GLY A 29 33.40 8.42 -14.85
N GLY A 30 33.65 8.81 -16.09
CA GLY A 30 32.91 8.36 -17.27
C GLY A 30 33.39 6.99 -17.79
N GLY A 31 32.61 6.41 -18.69
CA GLY A 31 32.98 5.22 -19.44
C GLY A 31 31.83 4.73 -20.33
N SER A 32 31.87 5.12 -21.60
CA SER A 32 31.12 4.50 -22.69
C SER A 32 31.87 3.24 -23.14
N GLN A 33 31.20 2.11 -23.40
CA GLN A 33 31.67 1.16 -24.42
C GLN A 33 30.63 0.10 -24.84
N ASP A 34 30.29 0.18 -26.13
CA ASP A 34 30.17 -0.83 -27.18
C ASP A 34 29.32 -2.12 -27.05
N ILE A 35 28.47 -2.24 -28.08
CA ILE A 35 27.66 -3.38 -28.53
C ILE A 35 28.51 -4.27 -29.45
N PRO A 36 28.25 -5.60 -29.49
CA PRO A 36 28.28 -6.32 -30.77
C PRO A 36 27.04 -7.20 -31.03
N ALA A 37 26.83 -7.48 -32.31
CA ALA A 37 25.65 -8.04 -32.93
C ALA A 37 25.74 -9.55 -33.28
N ALA A 38 24.56 -10.19 -33.34
CA ALA A 38 24.03 -11.17 -34.33
C ALA A 38 24.74 -12.50 -34.68
N GLY A 39 23.91 -13.56 -34.78
CA GLY A 39 24.11 -14.82 -35.54
C GLY A 39 23.55 -16.03 -34.75
N GLY A 40 22.71 -16.96 -35.23
CA GLY A 40 22.15 -17.31 -36.53
C GLY A 40 21.14 -18.49 -36.41
N SER A 41 20.48 -18.80 -37.54
CA SER A 41 19.53 -19.86 -37.97
C SER A 41 19.76 -21.31 -37.45
N ALA A 42 18.92 -22.35 -37.58
CA ALA A 42 17.53 -22.65 -38.01
C ALA A 42 17.24 -24.13 -37.63
N ASP A 43 15.98 -24.57 -37.79
CA ASP A 43 15.53 -25.89 -38.32
C ASP A 43 14.58 -26.77 -37.46
N ALA A 44 13.83 -27.62 -38.17
CA ALA A 44 12.43 -27.99 -37.96
C ALA A 44 12.12 -29.33 -37.22
N THR A 45 10.84 -29.42 -36.81
CA THR A 45 9.92 -30.46 -36.26
C THR A 45 10.09 -31.96 -36.63
N PRO A 46 9.37 -32.98 -36.05
CA PRO A 46 8.17 -32.96 -35.17
C PRO A 46 8.06 -33.97 -33.96
N ARG A 47 7.21 -33.58 -32.98
CA ARG A 47 6.24 -34.34 -32.12
C ARG A 47 6.64 -35.63 -31.37
N LEU A 48 6.45 -35.62 -30.04
CA LEU A 48 5.33 -36.30 -29.33
C LEU A 48 5.34 -36.02 -27.80
N ASN A 49 4.19 -35.50 -27.32
CA ASN A 49 3.58 -35.66 -25.99
C ASN A 49 4.42 -35.46 -24.72
N THR A 50 4.61 -34.20 -24.35
CA THR A 50 4.55 -33.80 -22.94
C THR A 50 3.66 -32.57 -22.88
N VAL A 51 2.46 -32.72 -22.32
CA VAL A 51 1.63 -31.58 -21.91
C VAL A 51 2.33 -30.95 -20.71
N VAL A 52 3.27 -30.06 -21.00
CA VAL A 52 3.69 -29.02 -20.08
C VAL A 52 2.66 -27.92 -20.29
N SER A 53 1.81 -27.68 -19.29
CA SER A 53 0.98 -26.47 -19.21
C SER A 53 1.89 -25.26 -19.31
N GLY A 54 2.07 -24.78 -20.54
CA GLY A 54 2.87 -23.62 -20.84
C GLY A 54 2.15 -22.41 -20.28
N ALA A 55 2.82 -21.72 -19.36
CA ALA A 55 2.51 -20.37 -18.90
C ALA A 55 2.60 -19.36 -20.06
N ARG A 56 1.72 -19.52 -21.05
CA ARG A 56 1.49 -18.60 -22.18
C ARG A 56 0.09 -17.99 -22.17
N ASP A 57 -0.73 -18.28 -21.16
CA ASP A 57 -2.03 -17.64 -20.97
C ASP A 57 -1.96 -16.65 -19.80
N SER A 58 -2.40 -15.42 -20.08
CA SER A 58 -2.59 -14.31 -19.15
C SER A 58 -1.33 -13.61 -18.62
N VAL A 59 -0.55 -13.00 -19.52
CA VAL A 59 -0.06 -11.63 -19.21
C VAL A 59 -1.25 -10.70 -19.38
N GLU A 60 -2.17 -10.79 -18.41
CA GLU A 60 -3.27 -9.86 -18.28
C GLU A 60 -2.73 -8.45 -18.11
N SER A 61 -3.51 -7.52 -18.61
CA SER A 61 -3.35 -6.09 -18.43
C SER A 61 -2.84 -5.79 -17.02
N ILE A 62 -1.71 -5.09 -16.93
CA ILE A 62 -1.27 -4.48 -15.67
C ILE A 62 -2.48 -3.72 -15.11
N PRO A 63 -2.89 -3.89 -13.86
CA PRO A 63 -3.99 -3.14 -13.26
C PRO A 63 -3.92 -1.64 -13.56
N GLY A 64 -4.92 -1.09 -14.25
CA GLY A 64 -4.89 0.29 -14.78
C GLY A 64 -4.16 0.46 -16.12
N SER A 65 -3.90 -0.63 -16.83
CA SER A 65 -3.23 -0.65 -18.13
C SER A 65 -4.09 0.08 -19.16
N PRO A 66 -3.45 0.81 -20.10
CA PRO A 66 -4.14 1.39 -21.25
C PRO A 66 -5.00 0.39 -22.04
N ASN A 67 -4.74 -0.91 -21.94
CA ASN A 67 -5.42 -1.97 -22.68
C ASN A 67 -6.31 -2.87 -21.81
N ALA A 68 -6.66 -2.46 -20.58
CA ALA A 68 -7.61 -3.21 -19.75
C ALA A 68 -8.96 -3.37 -20.49
N PRO A 69 -9.50 -4.61 -20.61
CA PRO A 69 -10.75 -4.87 -21.33
C PRO A 69 -11.99 -4.41 -20.54
N TYR A 70 -11.83 -4.06 -19.26
CA TYR A 70 -12.91 -3.58 -18.41
C TYR A 70 -12.53 -2.29 -17.70
N ILE A 71 -13.53 -1.43 -17.49
CA ILE A 71 -13.44 -0.19 -16.74
C ILE A 71 -14.31 -0.32 -15.50
N TYR A 72 -13.68 -0.15 -14.33
CA TYR A 72 -14.36 -0.12 -13.05
C TYR A 72 -14.86 1.28 -12.72
N ARG A 73 -16.12 1.37 -12.28
CA ARG A 73 -16.66 2.57 -11.61
C ARG A 73 -16.87 2.26 -10.14
N PHE A 74 -16.47 3.19 -9.29
CA PHE A 74 -16.58 3.06 -7.85
C PHE A 74 -17.54 4.09 -7.28
N ARG A 75 -18.06 3.81 -6.09
CA ARG A 75 -18.71 4.80 -5.24
C ARG A 75 -18.30 4.58 -3.79
N MET A 76 -18.17 5.65 -3.02
CA MET A 76 -17.99 5.56 -1.57
C MET A 76 -19.35 5.29 -0.92
N THR A 77 -19.41 4.32 -0.02
CA THR A 77 -20.63 3.96 0.72
C THR A 77 -20.56 4.34 2.19
N ASP A 78 -19.36 4.46 2.74
CA ASP A 78 -19.11 4.91 4.10
C ASP A 78 -17.82 5.75 4.14
N PRO A 79 -17.84 6.97 4.69
CA PRO A 79 -19.03 7.72 5.09
C PRO A 79 -19.93 8.01 3.87
N GLY A 80 -21.24 8.05 4.08
CA GLY A 80 -22.19 8.28 3.00
C GLY A 80 -21.96 9.65 2.34
N GLY A 81 -21.74 9.68 1.02
CA GLY A 81 -21.49 10.92 0.28
C GLY A 81 -21.44 10.71 -1.23
N SER A 82 -21.53 11.79 -2.01
CA SER A 82 -21.50 11.76 -3.48
C SER A 82 -20.08 11.80 -4.07
N GLY A 83 -19.05 11.90 -3.24
CA GLY A 83 -17.65 12.03 -3.65
C GLY A 83 -16.71 11.06 -2.94
N PHE A 84 -15.42 11.16 -3.23
CA PHE A 84 -14.35 10.39 -2.59
C PHE A 84 -13.58 11.21 -1.54
N ASN A 85 -14.21 12.26 -1.03
CA ASN A 85 -13.63 13.14 -0.04
C ASN A 85 -14.37 13.00 1.29
N TYR A 86 -13.62 13.02 2.38
CA TYR A 86 -14.14 13.10 3.73
C TYR A 86 -13.28 14.07 4.52
N GLN A 87 -13.89 14.88 5.38
CA GLN A 87 -13.17 15.87 6.13
C GLN A 87 -13.82 16.06 7.49
N ASP A 88 -12.99 16.17 8.51
CA ASP A 88 -13.40 16.60 9.84
C ASP A 88 -12.57 17.81 10.30
N ARG A 89 -12.58 18.07 11.61
CA ARG A 89 -11.83 19.18 12.21
C ARG A 89 -10.31 18.99 12.09
N ASP A 90 -9.83 17.75 12.19
CA ASP A 90 -8.42 17.43 12.38
C ASP A 90 -7.75 16.96 11.07
N LEU A 91 -8.47 16.24 10.21
CA LEU A 91 -7.98 15.64 8.97
C LEU A 91 -8.90 15.88 7.76
N SER A 92 -8.32 15.88 6.57
CA SER A 92 -9.06 15.81 5.30
C SER A 92 -8.51 14.68 4.44
N PHE A 93 -9.39 13.87 3.89
CA PHE A 93 -9.10 12.69 3.09
C PHE A 93 -9.63 12.85 1.67
N TYR A 94 -8.86 12.37 0.70
CA TYR A 94 -9.26 12.21 -0.68
C TYR A 94 -8.87 10.81 -1.15
N PHE A 95 -9.81 10.06 -1.69
CA PHE A 95 -9.60 8.70 -2.16
C PHE A 95 -9.67 8.63 -3.69
N ARG A 96 -8.92 7.68 -4.25
CA ARG A 96 -9.01 7.26 -5.64
C ARG A 96 -8.96 5.73 -5.67
N PRO A 97 -10.12 5.06 -5.56
CA PRO A 97 -10.15 3.61 -5.64
C PRO A 97 -9.72 3.14 -7.04
N GLY A 98 -8.90 2.09 -7.10
CA GLY A 98 -8.43 1.47 -8.32
C GLY A 98 -8.54 -0.05 -8.28
N PRO A 99 -8.37 -0.72 -9.43
CA PRO A 99 -8.36 -2.18 -9.49
C PRO A 99 -7.13 -2.79 -8.80
N ASP A 100 -6.04 -2.04 -8.68
CA ASP A 100 -4.79 -2.51 -8.09
C ASP A 100 -4.72 -2.33 -6.56
N ALA A 101 -5.09 -1.13 -6.10
CA ALA A 101 -5.00 -0.68 -4.72
C ALA A 101 -6.00 0.45 -4.44
N LEU A 102 -6.19 0.77 -3.16
CA LEU A 102 -6.91 1.97 -2.73
C LEU A 102 -5.92 3.12 -2.54
N TYR A 103 -5.83 4.02 -3.51
CA TYR A 103 -5.00 5.22 -3.39
C TYR A 103 -5.72 6.26 -2.54
N PHE A 104 -4.97 6.99 -1.70
CA PHE A 104 -5.52 8.06 -0.91
C PHE A 104 -4.50 9.17 -0.65
N GLN A 105 -5.04 10.34 -0.32
CA GLN A 105 -4.30 11.47 0.19
C GLN A 105 -4.95 11.92 1.49
N VAL A 106 -4.13 12.20 2.50
CA VAL A 106 -4.56 12.77 3.77
C VAL A 106 -3.84 14.09 4.02
N GLU A 107 -4.59 15.10 4.43
CA GLU A 107 -4.10 16.41 4.85
C GLU A 107 -4.28 16.53 6.36
N ASN A 108 -3.19 16.83 7.06
CA ASN A 108 -3.24 17.19 8.46
C ASN A 108 -3.60 18.67 8.60
N ARG A 109 -4.79 18.96 9.13
CA ARG A 109 -5.30 20.34 9.25
C ARG A 109 -4.88 21.02 10.54
N GLN A 110 -4.14 20.32 11.39
CA GLN A 110 -3.69 20.82 12.68
C GLN A 110 -2.25 21.33 12.57
N ASN A 111 -1.87 22.30 13.41
CA ASN A 111 -0.47 22.77 13.52
C ASN A 111 0.37 21.90 14.46
N ARG A 112 0.08 20.59 14.48
CA ARG A 112 0.78 19.57 15.27
C ARG A 112 0.82 18.30 14.46
N SER A 113 1.79 17.44 14.74
CA SER A 113 1.91 16.19 14.01
C SER A 113 0.80 15.19 14.38
N VAL A 114 0.41 14.39 13.40
CA VAL A 114 -0.44 13.19 13.54
C VAL A 114 0.33 12.00 12.97
N SER A 115 0.00 10.79 13.36
CA SER A 115 0.60 9.58 12.76
C SER A 115 -0.46 8.57 12.34
N ILE A 116 -0.16 7.79 11.31
CA ILE A 116 -0.92 6.61 10.91
C ILE A 116 -0.33 5.40 11.63
N ASP A 117 -1.14 4.68 12.39
CA ASP A 117 -0.81 3.42 13.03
C ASP A 117 -1.21 2.26 12.09
N TRP A 118 -0.27 1.86 11.24
CA TRP A 118 -0.48 0.80 10.24
C TRP A 118 -0.69 -0.57 10.88
N GLU A 119 -0.07 -0.81 12.04
CA GLU A 119 -0.18 -2.08 12.76
C GLU A 119 -1.62 -2.34 13.23
N ARG A 120 -2.35 -1.27 13.59
CA ARG A 120 -3.76 -1.34 13.99
C ARG A 120 -4.75 -1.12 12.85
N SER A 121 -4.27 -0.80 11.65
CA SER A 121 -5.13 -0.54 10.49
C SER A 121 -5.51 -1.85 9.80
N VAL A 122 -6.74 -1.94 9.31
CA VAL A 122 -7.31 -3.16 8.72
C VAL A 122 -7.84 -2.87 7.32
N PHE A 123 -7.56 -3.77 6.38
CA PHE A 123 -8.13 -3.73 5.04
C PHE A 123 -9.25 -4.76 4.90
N TYR A 124 -10.32 -4.39 4.18
CA TYR A 124 -11.45 -5.25 3.84
C TYR A 124 -11.43 -5.54 2.35
N ASP A 125 -11.22 -6.80 1.99
CA ASP A 125 -11.12 -7.31 0.61
C ASP A 125 -12.51 -7.39 -0.06
N PRO A 126 -12.62 -7.11 -1.38
CA PRO A 126 -13.83 -7.36 -2.18
C PRO A 126 -14.52 -8.74 -1.98
N ASN A 127 -13.76 -9.76 -1.62
CA ASN A 127 -14.20 -11.14 -1.36
C ASN A 127 -14.72 -11.36 0.08
N GLY A 128 -14.76 -10.32 0.90
CA GLY A 128 -15.23 -10.36 2.29
C GLY A 128 -14.17 -10.75 3.32
N GLY A 129 -12.91 -10.93 2.89
CA GLY A 129 -11.77 -11.15 3.77
C GLY A 129 -11.33 -9.86 4.49
N THR A 130 -10.57 -10.03 5.57
CA THR A 130 -9.90 -8.93 6.27
C THR A 130 -8.43 -9.26 6.45
N ASP A 131 -7.58 -8.25 6.34
CA ASP A 131 -6.13 -8.40 6.53
C ASP A 131 -5.51 -7.12 7.10
N LYS A 132 -4.25 -7.20 7.54
CA LYS A 132 -3.45 -6.00 7.82
C LYS A 132 -3.31 -5.17 6.54
N VAL A 133 -3.15 -3.86 6.71
CA VAL A 133 -2.86 -2.97 5.58
C VAL A 133 -1.40 -3.09 5.17
N ALA A 134 -1.13 -3.35 3.89
CA ALA A 134 0.13 -3.02 3.24
C ALA A 134 0.01 -1.66 2.55
N HIS A 135 1.11 -0.91 2.54
CA HIS A 135 1.20 0.44 1.97
C HIS A 135 2.54 0.65 1.24
N GLY A 136 2.83 1.87 0.77
CA GLY A 136 3.96 2.15 -0.12
C GLY A 136 5.34 1.74 0.38
N THR A 137 5.56 1.64 1.69
CA THR A 137 6.84 1.18 2.28
C THR A 137 6.86 -0.28 2.69
N THR A 138 5.72 -0.97 2.72
CA THR A 138 5.65 -2.38 3.10
C THR A 138 6.37 -3.24 2.06
N ARG A 139 7.18 -4.20 2.47
CA ARG A 139 7.85 -5.17 1.57
C ARG A 139 7.45 -6.58 1.93
N TRP A 140 7.59 -7.50 0.96
CA TRP A 140 7.29 -8.91 1.17
C TRP A 140 8.07 -9.47 2.36
N ASP A 141 9.37 -9.19 2.45
CA ASP A 141 10.24 -9.71 3.51
C ASP A 141 9.84 -9.20 4.91
N ASP A 142 9.26 -7.99 4.97
CA ASP A 142 8.87 -7.33 6.22
C ASP A 142 7.42 -7.60 6.63
N ARG A 143 6.65 -8.39 5.86
CA ARG A 143 5.19 -8.57 6.05
C ARG A 143 4.77 -9.14 7.42
N PHE A 144 5.69 -9.81 8.11
CA PHE A 144 5.47 -10.37 9.45
C PHE A 144 6.04 -9.50 10.57
N GLN A 145 6.73 -8.41 10.24
CA GLN A 145 7.29 -7.48 11.20
C GLN A 145 6.25 -6.42 11.59
N ALA A 146 6.50 -5.77 12.72
CA ALA A 146 5.69 -4.62 13.14
C ALA A 146 5.87 -3.47 12.16
N GLN A 147 4.76 -2.90 11.68
CA GLN A 147 4.82 -1.77 10.75
C GLN A 147 5.03 -0.44 11.50
N PRO A 148 6.10 0.32 11.19
CA PRO A 148 6.35 1.58 11.87
C PRO A 148 5.28 2.61 11.49
N SER A 149 4.80 3.40 12.46
CA SER A 149 3.83 4.45 12.18
C SER A 149 4.39 5.51 11.22
N THR A 150 3.57 6.00 10.30
CA THR A 150 3.95 7.11 9.40
C THR A 150 3.52 8.43 10.00
N GLN A 151 4.48 9.33 10.21
CA GLN A 151 4.23 10.66 10.75
C GLN A 151 3.88 11.66 9.65
N ILE A 152 2.81 12.43 9.86
CA ILE A 152 2.40 13.54 9.00
C ILE A 152 2.60 14.83 9.79
N PRO A 153 3.53 15.71 9.37
CA PRO A 153 3.72 17.00 10.02
C PRO A 153 2.45 17.87 9.98
N GLY A 154 2.39 18.87 10.86
CA GLY A 154 1.28 19.81 10.88
C GLY A 154 1.13 20.56 9.55
N LEU A 155 -0.10 20.77 9.09
CA LEU A 155 -0.42 21.50 7.86
C LEU A 155 0.20 20.90 6.58
N GLN A 156 0.58 19.61 6.61
CA GLN A 156 1.14 18.89 5.46
C GLN A 156 0.19 17.83 4.93
N ARG A 157 0.51 17.37 3.71
CA ARG A 157 -0.21 16.31 2.99
C ARG A 157 0.67 15.08 2.83
N LEU A 158 0.05 13.90 2.93
CA LEU A 158 0.65 12.61 2.61
C LEU A 158 -0.21 11.94 1.54
N GLY A 159 0.42 11.41 0.49
CA GLY A 159 -0.21 10.51 -0.47
C GLY A 159 0.37 9.11 -0.35
N ASP A 160 -0.48 8.09 -0.28
CA ASP A 160 -0.08 6.69 -0.21
C ASP A 160 -1.17 5.80 -0.86
N TYR A 161 -0.99 4.50 -0.83
CA TYR A 161 -1.98 3.51 -1.23
C TYR A 161 -2.07 2.37 -0.23
N ALA A 162 -3.20 1.71 -0.20
CA ALA A 162 -3.49 0.62 0.73
C ALA A 162 -4.05 -0.60 -0.01
N PHE A 163 -3.63 -1.78 0.42
CA PHE A 163 -4.15 -3.07 -0.04
C PHE A 163 -3.92 -4.14 1.05
N PRO A 164 -4.54 -5.34 0.96
CA PRO A 164 -4.32 -6.39 1.95
C PRO A 164 -2.87 -6.89 1.97
N MET A 165 -2.28 -7.03 3.15
CA MET A 165 -0.90 -7.50 3.33
C MET A 165 -0.61 -8.84 2.64
N GLY A 166 -1.55 -9.78 2.72
CA GLY A 166 -1.48 -11.11 2.10
C GLY A 166 -1.54 -11.10 0.58
N TYR A 167 -1.72 -9.95 -0.06
CA TYR A 167 -1.66 -9.82 -1.51
C TYR A 167 -0.23 -9.59 -2.01
N LEU A 168 0.73 -9.29 -1.14
CA LEU A 168 2.14 -9.19 -1.53
C LEU A 168 2.64 -10.52 -2.12
N TYR A 169 3.57 -10.42 -3.06
CA TYR A 169 4.30 -11.54 -3.63
C TYR A 169 5.80 -11.41 -3.40
N ASP A 170 6.49 -12.55 -3.39
CA ASP A 170 7.95 -12.59 -3.38
C ASP A 170 8.50 -11.91 -4.65
N PRO A 171 9.30 -10.84 -4.51
CA PRO A 171 9.84 -10.13 -5.67
C PRO A 171 11.00 -10.87 -6.34
N ALA A 172 11.38 -12.06 -5.87
CA ALA A 172 12.49 -12.87 -6.38
C ALA A 172 13.80 -12.08 -6.44
N GLY A 173 14.11 -11.33 -5.37
CA GLY A 173 15.30 -10.49 -5.24
C GLY A 173 15.21 -9.11 -5.90
N ARG A 174 14.05 -8.72 -6.45
CA ARG A 174 13.84 -7.36 -6.96
C ARG A 174 13.41 -6.42 -5.84
N SER A 175 13.69 -5.13 -5.99
CA SER A 175 13.30 -4.08 -5.02
C SER A 175 11.86 -3.56 -5.19
N VAL A 176 11.09 -4.15 -6.12
CA VAL A 176 9.73 -3.73 -6.42
C VAL A 176 8.73 -4.38 -5.46
N GLN A 177 7.69 -3.63 -5.09
CA GLN A 177 6.56 -4.19 -4.37
C GLN A 177 5.62 -4.85 -5.39
N ILE A 178 5.71 -6.17 -5.52
CA ILE A 178 4.79 -6.94 -6.35
C ILE A 178 3.63 -7.39 -5.48
N HIS A 179 2.40 -7.22 -5.96
CA HIS A 179 1.21 -7.71 -5.28
C HIS A 179 0.13 -8.12 -6.27
N ARG A 180 -0.83 -8.90 -5.79
CA ARG A 180 -2.07 -9.21 -6.49
C ARG A 180 -2.94 -7.95 -6.60
N PRO A 181 -3.66 -7.75 -7.72
CA PRO A 181 -4.67 -6.69 -7.78
C PRO A 181 -5.82 -6.91 -6.79
N LEU A 182 -6.45 -5.82 -6.34
CA LEU A 182 -7.71 -5.87 -5.59
C LEU A 182 -8.85 -6.47 -6.42
N LEU A 183 -8.90 -6.13 -7.71
CA LEU A 183 -9.95 -6.53 -8.64
C LEU A 183 -9.29 -7.05 -9.92
N PRO A 184 -9.71 -8.22 -10.44
CA PRO A 184 -9.15 -8.73 -11.69
C PRO A 184 -9.51 -7.82 -12.85
N GLU A 185 -8.75 -7.88 -13.93
CA GLU A 185 -9.06 -7.15 -15.18
C GLU A 185 -9.37 -8.12 -16.33
N ASP A 186 -9.80 -9.34 -16.00
CA ASP A 186 -10.07 -10.43 -16.92
C ASP A 186 -11.57 -10.63 -17.17
N SER A 187 -11.92 -11.72 -17.87
CA SER A 187 -13.32 -12.10 -18.15
C SER A 187 -14.19 -12.32 -16.90
N THR A 188 -13.59 -12.46 -15.72
CA THR A 188 -14.31 -12.63 -14.45
C THR A 188 -14.71 -11.30 -13.81
N SER A 189 -14.16 -10.16 -14.29
CA SER A 189 -14.44 -8.81 -13.78
C SER A 189 -15.92 -8.50 -13.50
N PRO A 190 -16.90 -8.87 -14.37
CA PRO A 190 -18.32 -8.59 -14.12
C PRO A 190 -18.85 -9.13 -12.79
N GLN A 191 -18.28 -10.22 -12.25
CA GLN A 191 -18.69 -10.82 -10.98
C GLN A 191 -18.39 -9.94 -9.75
N TYR A 192 -17.55 -8.91 -9.92
CA TYR A 192 -17.21 -7.94 -8.88
C TYR A 192 -18.20 -6.79 -8.78
N THR A 193 -19.20 -6.71 -9.66
CA THR A 193 -20.29 -5.74 -9.53
C THR A 193 -20.93 -5.88 -8.15
N ASP A 194 -21.17 -4.74 -7.49
CA ASP A 194 -21.71 -4.64 -6.14
C ASP A 194 -20.84 -5.21 -5.00
N ARG A 195 -19.64 -5.71 -5.28
CA ARG A 195 -18.67 -6.03 -4.22
C ARG A 195 -18.19 -4.78 -3.53
N SER A 196 -17.91 -4.91 -2.24
CA SER A 196 -17.46 -3.82 -1.39
C SER A 196 -16.09 -4.12 -0.81
N PHE A 197 -15.28 -3.09 -0.67
CA PHE A 197 -13.96 -3.15 -0.07
C PHE A 197 -13.69 -1.86 0.70
N GLY A 198 -12.62 -1.81 1.46
CA GLY A 198 -12.30 -0.59 2.19
C GLY A 198 -11.20 -0.75 3.21
N VAL A 199 -11.08 0.25 4.07
CA VAL A 199 -10.02 0.33 5.05
C VAL A 199 -10.53 0.96 6.34
N ASP A 200 -10.04 0.46 7.46
CA ASP A 200 -10.07 1.14 8.75
C ASP A 200 -8.66 1.65 9.03
N LEU A 201 -8.48 2.96 8.90
CA LEU A 201 -7.21 3.62 9.17
C LEU A 201 -7.19 4.14 10.60
N VAL A 202 -6.22 3.71 11.39
CA VAL A 202 -6.03 4.20 12.76
C VAL A 202 -5.04 5.34 12.74
N PHE A 203 -5.47 6.54 13.14
CA PHE A 203 -4.60 7.69 13.33
C PHE A 203 -4.40 7.97 14.82
N VAL A 204 -3.19 8.33 15.22
CA VAL A 204 -2.91 8.87 16.55
C VAL A 204 -2.93 10.39 16.45
N VAL A 205 -3.94 11.01 17.07
CA VAL A 205 -4.13 12.46 17.12
C VAL A 205 -4.13 12.88 18.58
N GLU A 206 -3.15 13.69 18.99
CA GLU A 206 -2.94 14.09 20.40
C GLU A 206 -2.81 12.86 21.33
N ASP A 207 -1.97 11.90 20.95
CA ASP A 207 -1.72 10.64 21.69
C ASP A 207 -2.97 9.75 21.89
N ARG A 208 -4.06 10.04 21.17
CA ARG A 208 -5.28 9.22 21.20
C ARG A 208 -5.51 8.54 19.85
N PRO A 209 -5.64 7.20 19.82
CA PRO A 209 -5.98 6.50 18.60
C PRO A 209 -7.42 6.82 18.20
N ARG A 210 -7.64 7.07 16.91
CA ARG A 210 -8.95 7.27 16.29
C ARG A 210 -9.01 6.46 15.00
N THR A 211 -10.08 5.69 14.85
CA THR A 211 -10.31 4.88 13.65
C THR A 211 -11.18 5.66 12.66
N TYR A 212 -10.73 5.72 11.41
CA TYR A 212 -11.48 6.26 10.29
C TYR A 212 -11.82 5.13 9.34
N SER A 213 -13.11 4.84 9.22
CA SER A 213 -13.63 3.76 8.39
C SER A 213 -14.10 4.29 7.05
N PHE A 214 -13.57 3.70 5.98
CA PHE A 214 -13.95 4.01 4.61
C PHE A 214 -14.36 2.74 3.88
N ARG A 215 -15.51 2.77 3.21
CA ARG A 215 -16.03 1.66 2.41
C ARG A 215 -16.39 2.15 1.01
N PHE A 216 -16.04 1.34 0.03
CA PHE A 216 -16.26 1.58 -1.39
C PHE A 216 -16.98 0.39 -1.98
N LYS A 217 -17.81 0.66 -2.99
CA LYS A 217 -18.52 -0.36 -3.75
C LYS A 217 -18.14 -0.23 -5.22
N VAL A 218 -17.96 -1.38 -5.89
CA VAL A 218 -17.90 -1.44 -7.35
C VAL A 218 -19.30 -1.16 -7.90
N ALA A 219 -19.52 0.05 -8.39
CA ALA A 219 -20.80 0.51 -8.89
C ALA A 219 -21.15 -0.10 -10.26
N SER A 220 -20.15 -0.28 -11.12
CA SER A 220 -20.32 -0.97 -12.40
C SER A 220 -18.99 -1.43 -12.98
N VAL A 221 -19.03 -2.47 -13.78
CA VAL A 221 -17.91 -2.95 -14.60
C VAL A 221 -18.33 -2.85 -16.07
N ILE A 222 -17.59 -2.06 -16.86
CA ILE A 222 -17.97 -1.72 -18.24
C ILE A 222 -16.94 -2.31 -19.20
N PRO A 223 -17.32 -3.19 -20.14
CA PRO A 223 -16.43 -3.64 -21.21
C PRO A 223 -15.95 -2.45 -22.05
N ARG A 224 -14.68 -2.47 -22.45
CA ARG A 224 -14.07 -1.43 -23.26
C ARG A 224 -14.21 -1.68 -24.76
#